data_AF-R0IHD2-F1
#
_entry.id   AF-R0IHD2-F1
#
_cell.length_a   1.000
_cell.length_b   1.000
_cell.length_c   1.000
_cell.angle_alpha   90.00
_cell.angle_beta   90.00
_cell.angle_gamma   90.00
#
_symmetry.space_group_name_H-M   'P 1'
#
loop_
_entity.id
_entity.type
_entity.pdbx_description
1 polymer ?
#
loop_
_entity_poly.entity_id
_entity_poly.type
_entity_poly.pdbx_seq_one_letter_code
_entity_poly.pdbx_strand_id
1 'polypeptide(L)'
;MATLKFAPWMSDVDVQFYAALAHIKINHDKLDDSARKVLGLYEVRPGEHSSRSMRIQIHPNALTSDDTPPTFCRAEGIIKNCNTIEDYKSLDRAAILDRCAQTIWDAIHDGSIYECPSLLSSFTAIIFANLKKYKFTYHFGFPAIQSDPPWKQVGDVTRLRARETTYLVDAVQTWRYSSDVRQRGFFLAKRIRGGGDGEDRPKTPVTPLEEFGYTWGVGRLDAYEKGFFDKVDSQDRFICFADPSTYETNPGWPLRNLLILIRHRWNLHDAQILCYRDTHTRRDQSNSLILQLRSEPDSTAPTSPMLERPTSSPHTPPLPKVTGWERTETGKLTSRNVDLSEYMDETKLADQAVDLNLKLIKWRIAPTIDLEVIKNCKCLLLGAGTLGTYVSRTLMGWGVRKISFIDNATVSFSNPVRQPLFNFKDCLQGGAKKAERAAEALQEIYPGVEAQGHVMEVPMLGHPITDTEKTNNEFGKLQALIAEHDAIFLLMDTRESRWLPTVMGKAQGKIVLNAALGFDTYVVMRHGLKAEKEDQVELGCYFCNDVVAPADVSDGVSIQTTRS
;
A
#
# COMPACT_ATOMS: atom_id res chain seq x y z
N MET A 1 14.68 -22.78 -36.45
CA MET A 1 13.71 -22.85 -35.34
C MET A 1 14.28 -22.07 -34.17
N ALA A 2 13.55 -21.11 -33.62
CA ALA A 2 14.03 -20.26 -32.52
C ALA A 2 13.40 -20.67 -31.19
N THR A 3 14.16 -20.56 -30.10
CA THR A 3 13.64 -20.80 -28.74
C THR A 3 12.64 -19.72 -28.37
N LEU A 4 11.44 -20.13 -27.95
CA LEU A 4 10.37 -19.21 -27.58
C LEU A 4 10.67 -18.53 -26.23
N LYS A 5 10.57 -17.20 -26.20
CA LYS A 5 10.73 -16.38 -24.98
C LYS A 5 9.37 -15.80 -24.58
N PHE A 6 8.99 -15.97 -23.33
CA PHE A 6 7.68 -15.58 -22.81
C PHE A 6 7.79 -14.34 -21.92
N ALA A 7 6.82 -13.43 -22.03
CA ALA A 7 6.68 -12.29 -21.12
C ALA A 7 6.18 -12.78 -19.74
N PRO A 8 6.90 -12.51 -18.64
CA PRO A 8 6.55 -13.03 -17.31
C PRO A 8 5.36 -12.29 -16.70
N TRP A 9 4.55 -13.00 -15.91
CA TRP A 9 3.54 -12.39 -15.07
C TRP A 9 4.14 -11.49 -13.99
N MET A 10 3.40 -10.43 -13.67
CA MET A 10 3.63 -9.55 -12.54
C MET A 10 2.33 -9.39 -11.75
N SER A 11 2.44 -9.33 -10.43
CA SER A 11 1.34 -9.00 -9.54
C SER A 11 1.03 -7.50 -9.57
N ASP A 12 -0.26 -7.17 -9.46
CA ASP A 12 -0.80 -5.82 -9.27
C ASP A 12 -1.85 -5.91 -8.16
N VAL A 13 -1.53 -5.43 -6.96
CA VAL A 13 -2.37 -5.62 -5.77
C VAL A 13 -2.97 -4.30 -5.34
N ASP A 14 -4.29 -4.23 -5.30
CA ASP A 14 -5.00 -3.03 -4.86
C ASP A 14 -4.70 -2.73 -3.38
N VAL A 15 -4.53 -1.45 -3.03
CA VAL A 15 -4.25 -1.05 -1.63
C VAL A 15 -5.37 -1.51 -0.69
N GLN A 16 -6.63 -1.48 -1.13
CA GLN A 16 -7.77 -1.89 -0.31
C GLN A 16 -7.83 -3.40 -0.09
N PHE A 17 -7.15 -4.21 -0.93
CA PHE A 17 -7.04 -5.65 -0.70
C PHE A 17 -6.33 -5.95 0.62
N TYR A 18 -5.31 -5.17 0.99
CA TYR A 18 -4.60 -5.37 2.26
C TYR A 18 -5.48 -5.11 3.48
N ALA A 19 -6.37 -4.10 3.40
CA ALA A 19 -7.35 -3.84 4.43
C ALA A 19 -8.39 -4.97 4.53
N ALA A 20 -8.87 -5.48 3.39
CA ALA A 20 -9.77 -6.64 3.35
C ALA A 20 -9.10 -7.90 3.92
N LEU A 21 -7.83 -8.16 3.58
CA LEU A 21 -7.04 -9.27 4.12
C LEU A 21 -6.86 -9.13 5.63
N ALA A 22 -6.54 -7.94 6.14
CA ALA A 22 -6.42 -7.68 7.57
C ALA A 22 -7.76 -7.91 8.30
N HIS A 23 -8.86 -7.41 7.75
CA HIS A 23 -10.20 -7.61 8.29
C HIS A 23 -10.54 -9.10 8.36
N ILE A 24 -10.31 -9.85 7.29
CA ILE A 24 -10.53 -11.30 7.26
C ILE A 24 -9.64 -12.02 8.28
N LYS A 25 -8.37 -11.62 8.38
CA LYS A 25 -7.41 -12.22 9.32
C LYS A 25 -7.83 -12.03 10.78
N ILE A 26 -8.31 -10.84 11.14
CA ILE A 26 -8.70 -10.53 12.53
C ILE A 26 -10.05 -11.16 12.88
N ASN A 27 -11.04 -11.01 12.00
CA ASN A 27 -12.44 -11.30 12.33
C ASN A 27 -12.82 -12.76 12.03
N HIS A 28 -12.17 -13.39 11.05
CA HIS A 28 -12.53 -14.73 10.59
C HIS A 28 -11.42 -15.76 10.83
N ASP A 29 -10.22 -15.55 10.28
CA ASP A 29 -9.15 -16.55 10.33
C ASP A 29 -8.55 -16.72 11.74
N LYS A 30 -8.34 -15.60 12.44
CA LYS A 30 -7.64 -15.55 13.72
C LYS A 30 -6.28 -16.27 13.60
N LEU A 31 -6.12 -17.43 14.24
CA LEU A 31 -4.90 -18.23 14.19
C LEU A 31 -4.84 -19.19 13.00
N ASP A 32 -5.95 -19.41 12.28
CA ASP A 32 -5.96 -20.25 11.09
C ASP A 32 -5.09 -19.62 9.99
N ASP A 33 -4.15 -20.41 9.47
CA ASP A 33 -3.22 -20.04 8.40
C ASP A 33 -3.42 -20.93 7.15
N SER A 34 -4.55 -21.63 7.10
CA SER A 34 -5.00 -22.41 5.95
C SER A 34 -5.06 -21.55 4.70
N ALA A 35 -4.72 -22.17 3.56
CA ALA A 35 -4.71 -21.46 2.29
C ALA A 35 -6.14 -21.14 1.84
N ARG A 36 -6.35 -19.93 1.31
CA ARG A 36 -7.65 -19.44 0.84
C ARG A 36 -7.66 -19.27 -0.67
N LYS A 37 -8.82 -19.48 -1.28
CA LYS A 37 -9.06 -19.06 -2.67
C LYS A 37 -8.93 -17.54 -2.76
N VAL A 38 -8.27 -17.06 -3.82
CA VAL A 38 -8.21 -15.65 -4.18
C VAL A 38 -8.38 -15.53 -5.69
N LEU A 39 -9.26 -14.64 -6.15
CA LEU A 39 -9.46 -14.40 -7.57
C LEU A 39 -8.47 -13.35 -8.08
N GLY A 40 -7.68 -13.72 -9.10
CA GLY A 40 -6.92 -12.77 -9.90
C GLY A 40 -7.62 -12.49 -11.21
N LEU A 41 -7.55 -11.24 -11.66
CA LEU A 41 -8.11 -10.82 -12.94
C LEU A 41 -7.00 -10.26 -13.84
N TYR A 42 -7.08 -10.53 -15.13
CA TYR A 42 -6.20 -9.90 -16.12
C TYR A 42 -6.99 -9.52 -17.36
N GLU A 43 -6.46 -8.60 -18.14
CA GLU A 43 -7.09 -8.22 -19.40
C GLU A 43 -6.07 -7.80 -20.44
N VAL A 44 -6.54 -7.75 -21.69
CA VAL A 44 -5.74 -7.43 -22.86
C VAL A 44 -5.72 -5.90 -23.04
N ARG A 45 -4.54 -5.29 -22.90
CA ARG A 45 -4.33 -3.83 -23.05
C ARG A 45 -3.15 -3.53 -23.99
N PRO A 46 -3.30 -3.71 -25.30
CA PRO A 46 -2.18 -3.62 -26.26
C PRO A 46 -1.52 -2.23 -26.32
N GLY A 47 -2.24 -1.17 -25.93
CA GLY A 47 -1.71 0.20 -25.93
C GLY A 47 -0.99 0.62 -24.65
N GLU A 48 -0.87 -0.25 -23.65
CA GLU A 48 -0.15 0.07 -22.41
C GLU A 48 1.37 -0.08 -22.56
N HIS A 49 2.10 0.73 -21.80
CA HIS A 49 3.55 0.65 -21.72
C HIS A 49 4.02 -0.74 -21.24
N SER A 50 5.17 -1.21 -21.72
CA SER A 50 5.71 -2.56 -21.42
C SER A 50 5.86 -2.86 -19.92
N SER A 51 6.05 -1.84 -19.09
CA SER A 51 6.10 -1.96 -17.62
C SER A 51 4.77 -2.39 -16.98
N ARG A 52 3.64 -2.21 -17.67
CA ARG A 52 2.30 -2.65 -17.25
C ARG A 52 1.82 -3.90 -17.99
N SER A 53 2.66 -4.47 -18.85
CA SER A 53 2.38 -5.74 -19.49
C SER A 53 2.23 -6.87 -18.46
N MET A 54 1.45 -7.90 -18.80
CA MET A 54 1.38 -9.15 -18.01
C MET A 54 1.05 -8.93 -16.53
N ARG A 55 -0.05 -8.24 -16.21
CA ARG A 55 -0.48 -7.98 -14.84
C ARG A 55 -1.66 -8.87 -14.43
N ILE A 56 -1.52 -9.58 -13.31
CA ILE A 56 -2.64 -10.16 -12.57
C ILE A 56 -3.03 -9.17 -11.47
N GLN A 57 -4.25 -8.65 -11.59
CA GLN A 57 -4.86 -7.69 -10.68
C GLN A 57 -5.58 -8.42 -9.55
N ILE A 58 -5.26 -8.04 -8.33
CA ILE A 58 -5.91 -8.52 -7.10
C ILE A 58 -6.75 -7.37 -6.55
N HIS A 59 -8.06 -7.48 -6.75
CA HIS A 59 -9.05 -6.47 -6.35
C HIS A 59 -9.44 -6.58 -4.87
N PRO A 60 -10.09 -5.55 -4.29
CA PRO A 60 -10.38 -5.51 -2.85
C PRO A 60 -11.26 -6.67 -2.35
N ASN A 61 -12.18 -7.15 -3.19
CA ASN A 61 -13.10 -8.24 -2.91
C ASN A 61 -12.60 -9.61 -3.40
N ALA A 62 -11.34 -9.74 -3.83
CA ALA A 62 -10.80 -10.97 -4.43
C ALA A 62 -10.85 -12.21 -3.52
N LEU A 63 -11.01 -12.03 -2.20
CA LEU A 63 -11.12 -13.13 -1.23
C LEU A 63 -12.55 -13.62 -1.01
N THR A 64 -13.56 -12.86 -1.46
CA THR A 64 -14.97 -13.09 -1.12
C THR A 64 -15.90 -13.08 -2.33
N SER A 65 -15.45 -12.54 -3.47
CA SER A 65 -16.22 -12.44 -4.70
C SER A 65 -15.57 -13.22 -5.84
N ASP A 66 -16.42 -13.86 -6.63
CA ASP A 66 -16.06 -14.46 -7.90
C ASP A 66 -16.49 -13.60 -9.11
N ASP A 67 -16.88 -12.34 -8.88
CA ASP A 67 -17.31 -11.44 -9.96
C ASP A 67 -16.18 -11.18 -10.96
N THR A 68 -16.52 -11.17 -12.25
CA THR A 68 -15.57 -11.02 -13.35
C THR A 68 -16.18 -10.08 -14.39
N PRO A 69 -15.69 -8.83 -14.47
CA PRO A 69 -16.24 -7.86 -15.42
C PRO A 69 -16.03 -8.32 -16.88
N PRO A 70 -16.85 -7.82 -17.84
CA PRO A 70 -16.89 -8.34 -19.20
C PRO A 70 -15.55 -8.39 -19.95
N THR A 71 -14.67 -7.40 -19.73
CA THR A 71 -13.37 -7.31 -20.43
C THR A 71 -12.30 -8.22 -19.83
N PHE A 72 -12.49 -8.67 -18.59
CA PHE A 72 -11.48 -9.43 -17.85
C PHE A 72 -11.54 -10.94 -18.15
N CYS A 73 -10.40 -11.56 -17.92
CA CYS A 73 -10.19 -13.00 -17.85
C CYS A 73 -9.77 -13.38 -16.43
N ARG A 74 -10.12 -14.59 -16.01
CA ARG A 74 -9.83 -15.09 -14.67
C ARG A 74 -8.47 -15.78 -14.61
N ALA A 75 -7.76 -15.56 -13.52
CA ALA A 75 -6.62 -16.33 -13.05
C ALA A 75 -7.01 -16.90 -11.69
N GLU A 76 -7.12 -18.23 -11.57
CA GLU A 76 -7.51 -18.85 -10.31
C GLU A 76 -6.32 -18.88 -9.33
N GLY A 77 -6.53 -18.39 -8.11
CA GLY A 77 -5.44 -18.18 -7.16
C GLY A 77 -5.68 -18.85 -5.82
N ILE A 78 -4.58 -19.18 -5.15
CA ILE A 78 -4.56 -19.58 -3.73
C ILE A 78 -3.57 -18.73 -2.96
N ILE A 79 -3.99 -18.15 -1.84
CA ILE A 79 -3.15 -17.34 -0.95
C ILE A 79 -2.95 -18.04 0.40
N LYS A 80 -1.70 -18.13 0.86
CA LYS A 80 -1.34 -18.59 2.21
C LYS A 80 -0.83 -17.40 3.04
N ASN A 81 -1.57 -17.03 4.07
CA ASN A 81 -1.20 -15.97 5.01
C ASN A 81 -0.60 -16.55 6.30
N CYS A 82 0.71 -16.43 6.47
CA CYS A 82 1.43 -16.89 7.65
C CYS A 82 1.17 -15.99 8.86
N ASN A 83 1.12 -16.59 10.05
CA ASN A 83 0.95 -15.86 11.31
C ASN A 83 2.24 -15.14 11.76
N THR A 84 3.40 -15.74 11.50
CA THR A 84 4.70 -15.21 11.89
C THR A 84 5.61 -15.02 10.68
N ILE A 85 6.63 -14.16 10.83
CA ILE A 85 7.62 -13.95 9.78
C ILE A 85 8.58 -15.14 9.68
N GLU A 86 8.77 -15.86 10.78
CA GLU A 86 9.55 -17.10 10.85
C GLU A 86 8.90 -18.18 10.00
N ASP A 87 7.58 -18.41 10.15
CA ASP A 87 6.82 -19.35 9.32
C ASP A 87 6.90 -18.99 7.84
N TYR A 88 6.75 -17.70 7.53
CA TYR A 88 6.86 -17.20 6.16
C TYR A 88 8.24 -17.47 5.52
N LYS A 89 9.31 -17.33 6.30
CA LYS A 89 10.68 -17.56 5.85
C LYS A 89 11.00 -19.05 5.71
N SER A 90 10.39 -19.90 6.54
CA SER A 90 10.61 -21.36 6.54
C SER A 90 9.74 -22.11 5.52
N LEU A 91 8.77 -21.45 4.88
CA LEU A 91 7.95 -22.06 3.82
C LEU A 91 8.81 -22.70 2.73
N ASP A 92 8.48 -23.96 2.39
CA ASP A 92 8.97 -24.60 1.18
C ASP A 92 8.28 -24.00 -0.06
N ARG A 93 8.93 -22.99 -0.63
CA ARG A 93 8.46 -22.26 -1.81
C ARG A 93 8.43 -23.16 -3.06
N ALA A 94 9.25 -24.20 -3.14
CA ALA A 94 9.21 -25.11 -4.27
C ALA A 94 7.94 -25.98 -4.17
N ALA A 95 7.71 -26.60 -3.02
CA ALA A 95 6.53 -27.45 -2.81
C ALA A 95 5.19 -26.70 -2.97
N ILE A 96 5.12 -25.42 -2.56
CA ILE A 96 3.92 -24.59 -2.77
C ILE A 96 3.65 -24.37 -4.26
N LEU A 97 4.69 -24.06 -5.03
CA LEU A 97 4.57 -23.83 -6.46
C LEU A 97 4.23 -25.14 -7.20
N ASP A 98 4.87 -26.24 -6.81
CA ASP A 98 4.63 -27.58 -7.37
C ASP A 98 3.21 -28.06 -7.10
N ARG A 99 2.67 -27.82 -5.89
CA ARG A 99 1.27 -28.15 -5.57
C ARG A 99 0.28 -27.39 -6.46
N CYS A 100 0.54 -26.10 -6.71
CA CYS A 100 -0.30 -25.31 -7.60
C CYS A 100 -0.21 -25.81 -9.05
N ALA A 101 0.99 -26.17 -9.51
CA ALA A 101 1.18 -26.78 -10.83
C ALA A 101 0.56 -28.17 -10.96
N GLN A 102 0.58 -28.98 -9.88
CA GLN A 102 -0.04 -30.29 -9.84
C GLN A 102 -1.54 -30.19 -10.10
N THR A 103 -2.23 -29.18 -9.54
CA THR A 103 -3.66 -28.93 -9.84
C THR A 103 -3.90 -28.69 -11.34
N ILE A 104 -3.01 -27.94 -12.00
CA ILE A 104 -3.10 -27.71 -13.46
C ILE A 104 -2.85 -29.03 -14.21
N TRP A 105 -1.83 -29.78 -13.80
CA TRP A 105 -1.43 -31.03 -14.43
C TRP A 105 -2.50 -32.10 -14.33
N ASP A 106 -3.07 -32.31 -13.15
CA ASP A 106 -4.15 -33.28 -12.93
C ASP A 106 -5.38 -32.89 -13.74
N ALA A 107 -5.75 -31.60 -13.73
CA ALA A 107 -6.88 -31.10 -14.51
C ALA A 107 -6.71 -31.33 -16.03
N ILE A 108 -5.48 -31.23 -16.54
CA ILE A 108 -5.15 -31.53 -17.93
C ILE A 108 -5.31 -33.01 -18.25
N HIS A 109 -4.96 -33.92 -17.33
CA HIS A 109 -5.05 -35.36 -17.59
C HIS A 109 -6.45 -35.91 -17.36
N ASP A 110 -7.17 -35.45 -16.34
CA ASP A 110 -8.52 -35.91 -16.02
C ASP A 110 -9.63 -35.23 -16.87
N GLY A 111 -9.34 -34.05 -17.45
CA GLY A 111 -10.25 -33.32 -18.35
C GLY A 111 -11.09 -32.25 -17.71
N SER A 112 -11.02 -32.10 -16.40
CA SER A 112 -11.65 -31.00 -15.68
C SER A 112 -11.11 -29.62 -16.12
N ILE A 113 -9.94 -29.56 -16.78
CA ILE A 113 -9.40 -28.33 -17.39
C ILE A 113 -10.37 -27.70 -18.40
N TYR A 114 -11.23 -28.50 -19.05
CA TYR A 114 -12.22 -28.00 -19.98
C TYR A 114 -13.41 -27.31 -19.33
N GLU A 115 -13.70 -27.64 -18.08
CA GLU A 115 -14.72 -26.94 -17.30
C GLU A 115 -14.18 -25.60 -16.80
N CYS A 116 -12.90 -25.56 -16.41
CA CYS A 116 -12.22 -24.40 -15.87
C CYS A 116 -10.87 -24.08 -16.55
N PRO A 117 -10.84 -23.61 -17.80
CA PRO A 117 -9.60 -23.27 -18.50
C PRO A 117 -8.78 -22.15 -17.83
N SER A 118 -9.41 -21.30 -17.01
CA SER A 118 -8.73 -20.28 -16.20
C SER A 118 -7.66 -20.87 -15.27
N LEU A 119 -7.71 -22.17 -14.98
CA LEU A 119 -6.64 -22.87 -14.26
C LEU A 119 -5.30 -22.83 -15.00
N LEU A 120 -5.28 -22.73 -16.33
CA LEU A 120 -4.02 -22.59 -17.09
C LEU A 120 -3.28 -21.27 -16.76
N SER A 121 -4.01 -20.27 -16.25
CA SER A 121 -3.48 -19.00 -15.74
C SER A 121 -3.43 -18.95 -14.21
N SER A 122 -3.38 -20.09 -13.53
CA SER A 122 -3.38 -20.12 -12.05
C SER A 122 -2.18 -19.43 -11.45
N PHE A 123 -2.33 -19.01 -10.18
CA PHE A 123 -1.25 -18.48 -9.37
C PHE A 123 -1.36 -18.92 -7.91
N THR A 124 -0.26 -18.73 -7.19
CA THR A 124 -0.23 -18.85 -5.73
C THR A 124 0.42 -17.60 -5.14
N ALA A 125 0.00 -17.22 -3.95
CA ALA A 125 0.59 -16.12 -3.21
C ALA A 125 0.92 -16.56 -1.78
N ILE A 126 2.12 -16.23 -1.32
CA ILE A 126 2.48 -16.35 0.10
C ILE A 126 2.56 -14.93 0.68
N ILE A 127 1.95 -14.71 1.83
CA ILE A 127 1.92 -13.42 2.49
C ILE A 127 2.13 -13.56 4.00
N PHE A 128 2.76 -12.56 4.60
CA PHE A 128 2.79 -12.33 6.03
C PHE A 128 2.31 -10.90 6.28
N ALA A 129 1.20 -10.77 7.02
CA ALA A 129 0.61 -9.50 7.39
C ALA A 129 0.99 -9.11 8.81
N ASN A 130 1.92 -8.17 8.97
CA ASN A 130 2.24 -7.57 10.27
C ASN A 130 1.23 -6.47 10.59
N LEU A 131 0.08 -6.89 11.14
CA LEU A 131 -1.05 -6.00 11.43
C LEU A 131 -0.75 -4.97 12.52
N LYS A 132 0.27 -5.19 13.37
CA LYS A 132 0.71 -4.21 14.36
C LYS A 132 1.49 -3.04 13.74
N LYS A 133 2.17 -3.28 12.62
CA LYS A 133 2.98 -2.28 11.92
C LYS A 133 2.40 -1.87 10.57
N TYR A 134 1.25 -2.44 10.19
CA TYR A 134 0.63 -2.29 8.87
C TYR A 134 1.60 -2.59 7.71
N LYS A 135 2.48 -3.59 7.90
CA LYS A 135 3.46 -4.03 6.90
C LYS A 135 3.10 -5.38 6.35
N PHE A 136 3.13 -5.52 5.03
CA PHE A 136 2.76 -6.74 4.33
C PHE A 136 3.95 -7.22 3.50
N THR A 137 4.44 -8.42 3.81
CA THR A 137 5.49 -9.10 3.05
C THR A 137 4.88 -10.19 2.21
N TYR A 138 5.00 -10.13 0.88
CA TYR A 138 4.37 -11.09 -0.01
C TYR A 138 5.25 -11.54 -1.17
N HIS A 139 4.89 -12.65 -1.81
CA HIS A 139 5.52 -13.13 -3.03
C HIS A 139 4.52 -13.94 -3.85
N PHE A 140 4.38 -13.64 -5.13
CA PHE A 140 3.50 -14.37 -6.05
C PHE A 140 4.31 -15.41 -6.83
N GLY A 141 3.69 -16.57 -7.06
CA GLY A 141 4.18 -17.64 -7.90
C GLY A 141 3.17 -17.94 -9.01
N PHE A 142 3.62 -17.93 -10.25
CA PHE A 142 2.82 -18.20 -11.43
C PHE A 142 3.29 -19.51 -12.08
N PRO A 143 2.79 -20.68 -11.62
CA PRO A 143 3.29 -21.98 -12.03
C PRO A 143 3.27 -22.13 -13.56
N ALA A 144 4.44 -22.41 -14.10
CA ALA A 144 4.67 -22.77 -15.48
C ALA A 144 5.37 -24.12 -15.53
N ILE A 145 4.64 -25.11 -16.00
CA ILE A 145 5.13 -26.47 -16.20
C ILE A 145 6.05 -26.47 -17.43
N GLN A 146 7.26 -27.02 -17.28
CA GLN A 146 8.22 -27.09 -18.37
C GLN A 146 7.86 -28.21 -19.34
N SER A 147 7.88 -27.86 -20.62
CA SER A 147 7.67 -28.80 -21.71
C SER A 147 9.03 -29.34 -22.16
N ASP A 148 9.19 -30.66 -22.15
CA ASP A 148 10.38 -31.36 -22.66
C ASP A 148 9.94 -32.42 -23.70
N PRO A 149 10.44 -32.40 -24.95
CA PRO A 149 11.30 -31.40 -25.58
C PRO A 149 10.68 -29.99 -25.63
N PRO A 150 11.47 -28.90 -25.67
CA PRO A 150 10.93 -27.55 -25.69
C PRO A 150 10.25 -27.21 -27.03
N TRP A 151 9.14 -26.48 -26.96
CA TRP A 151 8.49 -25.90 -28.14
C TRP A 151 9.36 -24.80 -28.77
N LYS A 152 9.53 -24.86 -30.09
CA LYS A 152 10.31 -23.89 -30.87
C LYS A 152 9.41 -23.20 -31.89
N GLN A 153 9.68 -21.93 -32.17
CA GLN A 153 9.01 -21.19 -33.23
C GLN A 153 9.57 -21.59 -34.60
N VAL A 154 8.66 -21.82 -35.55
CA VAL A 154 8.94 -22.11 -36.95
C VAL A 154 8.45 -20.95 -37.80
N GLY A 155 9.35 -20.35 -38.60
CA GLY A 155 9.01 -19.17 -39.41
C GLY A 155 8.87 -17.88 -38.59
N ASP A 156 8.44 -16.83 -39.27
CA ASP A 156 8.25 -15.49 -38.69
C ASP A 156 6.89 -15.35 -38.00
N VAL A 157 6.83 -14.43 -37.04
CA VAL A 157 5.58 -14.03 -36.39
C VAL A 157 4.71 -13.31 -37.42
N THR A 158 3.47 -13.75 -37.60
CA THR A 158 2.53 -13.10 -38.53
C THR A 158 1.39 -12.41 -37.78
N ARG A 159 0.70 -11.51 -38.48
CA ARG A 159 -0.46 -10.77 -37.98
C ARG A 159 -1.57 -10.79 -39.01
N LEU A 160 -2.81 -10.69 -38.55
CA LEU A 160 -3.98 -10.47 -39.41
C LEU A 160 -3.94 -9.06 -40.00
N ARG A 161 -4.66 -8.84 -41.10
CA ARG A 161 -4.94 -7.50 -41.62
C ARG A 161 -6.00 -6.81 -40.77
N ALA A 162 -6.01 -5.47 -40.76
CA ALA A 162 -6.93 -4.65 -39.95
C ALA A 162 -8.40 -5.09 -40.05
N ARG A 163 -8.88 -5.34 -41.28
CA ARG A 163 -10.26 -5.80 -41.52
C ARG A 163 -10.50 -7.24 -41.05
N GLU A 164 -9.56 -8.16 -41.28
CA GLU A 164 -9.66 -9.54 -40.77
C GLU A 164 -9.69 -9.57 -39.23
N THR A 165 -8.91 -8.68 -38.59
CA THR A 165 -8.93 -8.46 -37.14
C THR A 165 -10.29 -8.01 -36.65
N THR A 166 -10.94 -7.06 -37.34
CA THR A 166 -12.28 -6.57 -36.95
C THR A 166 -13.29 -7.71 -36.86
N TYR A 167 -13.36 -8.56 -37.89
CA TYR A 167 -14.29 -9.69 -37.91
C TYR A 167 -13.94 -10.77 -36.88
N LEU A 168 -12.66 -11.00 -36.59
CA LEU A 168 -12.25 -11.90 -35.52
C LEU A 168 -12.69 -11.35 -34.15
N VAL A 169 -12.46 -10.05 -33.90
CA VAL A 169 -12.86 -9.40 -32.65
C VAL A 169 -14.36 -9.54 -32.43
N ASP A 170 -15.17 -9.29 -33.46
CA ASP A 170 -16.63 -9.43 -33.35
C ASP A 170 -17.03 -10.87 -33.02
N ALA A 171 -16.47 -11.88 -33.71
CA ALA A 171 -16.73 -13.29 -33.41
C ALA A 171 -16.31 -13.70 -31.99
N VAL A 172 -15.15 -13.23 -31.53
CA VAL A 172 -14.66 -13.48 -30.17
C VAL A 172 -15.55 -12.80 -29.14
N GLN A 173 -16.00 -11.56 -29.36
CA GLN A 173 -16.90 -10.87 -28.43
C GLN A 173 -18.25 -11.57 -28.33
N THR A 174 -18.85 -11.99 -29.45
CA THR A 174 -20.08 -12.77 -29.47
C THR A 174 -19.92 -14.07 -28.67
N TRP A 175 -18.83 -14.80 -28.86
CA TRP A 175 -18.53 -16.01 -28.10
C TRP A 175 -18.31 -15.73 -26.61
N ARG A 176 -17.57 -14.67 -26.25
CA ARG A 176 -17.32 -14.29 -24.85
C ARG A 176 -18.59 -13.95 -24.09
N TYR A 177 -19.56 -13.32 -24.75
CA TYR A 177 -20.83 -12.94 -24.14
C TYR A 177 -21.67 -14.17 -23.77
N SER A 178 -21.66 -15.22 -24.59
CA SER A 178 -22.40 -16.47 -24.34
C SER A 178 -21.60 -17.52 -23.54
N SER A 179 -20.33 -17.26 -23.23
CA SER A 179 -19.45 -18.19 -22.54
C SER A 179 -19.27 -17.87 -21.05
N ASP A 180 -19.10 -18.92 -20.26
CA ASP A 180 -18.72 -18.84 -18.84
C ASP A 180 -17.43 -18.04 -18.67
N VAL A 181 -17.36 -17.24 -17.60
CA VAL A 181 -16.22 -16.35 -17.29
C VAL A 181 -14.89 -17.10 -17.17
N ARG A 182 -14.90 -18.37 -16.75
CA ARG A 182 -13.71 -19.24 -16.62
C ARG A 182 -13.14 -19.69 -17.97
N GLN A 183 -13.93 -19.57 -19.05
CA GLN A 183 -13.53 -20.01 -20.40
C GLN A 183 -12.85 -18.88 -21.18
N ARG A 184 -13.13 -17.61 -20.86
CA ARG A 184 -12.77 -16.43 -21.69
C ARG A 184 -11.28 -16.27 -21.99
N GLY A 185 -10.40 -16.85 -21.18
CA GLY A 185 -8.95 -16.76 -21.35
C GLY A 185 -8.38 -17.67 -22.44
N PHE A 186 -9.06 -18.75 -22.81
CA PHE A 186 -8.53 -19.77 -23.72
C PHE A 186 -9.65 -20.33 -24.62
N PHE A 187 -9.41 -20.37 -25.92
CA PHE A 187 -10.44 -20.73 -26.90
C PHE A 187 -9.83 -21.25 -28.20
N LEU A 188 -10.69 -21.74 -29.09
CA LEU A 188 -10.33 -22.18 -30.44
C LEU A 188 -10.93 -21.22 -31.46
N ALA A 189 -10.21 -20.95 -32.54
CA ALA A 189 -10.75 -20.22 -33.68
C ALA A 189 -10.41 -20.95 -34.99
N LYS A 190 -11.34 -20.90 -35.95
CA LYS A 190 -11.10 -21.39 -37.31
C LYS A 190 -11.63 -20.45 -38.37
N ARG A 191 -11.03 -20.48 -39.54
CA ARG A 191 -11.61 -19.87 -40.75
C ARG A 191 -12.45 -20.92 -41.48
N ILE A 192 -13.72 -20.60 -41.72
CA ILE A 192 -14.66 -21.47 -42.42
C ILE A 192 -14.80 -20.93 -43.85
N ARG A 193 -14.27 -21.67 -44.82
CA ARG A 193 -14.34 -21.34 -46.25
C ARG A 193 -15.56 -22.01 -46.89
N GLY A 194 -16.32 -21.26 -47.69
CA GLY A 194 -17.53 -21.74 -48.37
C GLY A 194 -18.83 -21.52 -47.57
N GLY A 195 -19.94 -21.32 -48.29
CA GLY A 195 -21.27 -21.05 -47.71
C GLY A 195 -22.03 -19.85 -48.29
N GLY A 196 -21.60 -19.30 -49.44
CA GLY A 196 -22.35 -18.25 -50.12
C GLY A 196 -23.37 -18.89 -51.05
N ASP A 197 -24.65 -18.89 -50.67
CA ASP A 197 -25.71 -19.07 -51.65
C ASP A 197 -25.57 -17.94 -52.69
N GLY A 198 -25.44 -18.33 -53.95
CA GLY A 198 -25.34 -17.43 -55.09
C GLY A 198 -26.64 -16.67 -55.32
N GLU A 199 -26.91 -15.66 -54.51
CA GLU A 199 -27.83 -14.59 -54.87
C GLU A 199 -27.05 -13.32 -55.19
N ASP A 200 -26.96 -13.01 -56.49
CA ASP A 200 -26.44 -11.78 -57.08
C ASP A 200 -27.26 -10.54 -56.65
N ARG A 201 -27.13 -10.11 -55.39
CA ARG A 201 -27.53 -8.77 -54.97
C ARG A 201 -26.47 -8.15 -54.05
N PRO A 202 -25.93 -6.96 -54.37
CA PRO A 202 -25.05 -6.25 -53.46
C PRO A 202 -25.86 -5.84 -52.21
N LYS A 203 -25.65 -6.56 -51.10
CA LYS A 203 -26.15 -6.18 -49.78
C LYS A 203 -25.05 -5.35 -49.12
N THR A 204 -25.23 -4.04 -49.03
CA THR A 204 -24.46 -3.22 -48.09
C THR A 204 -25.04 -3.40 -46.69
N PRO A 205 -24.24 -3.76 -45.68
CA PRO A 205 -22.79 -3.97 -45.70
C PRO A 205 -22.34 -5.35 -46.21
N VAL A 206 -21.22 -5.37 -46.96
CA VAL A 206 -20.57 -6.58 -47.51
C VAL A 206 -20.31 -7.59 -46.40
N THR A 207 -20.71 -8.84 -46.60
CA THR A 207 -20.51 -9.89 -45.60
C THR A 207 -19.03 -10.32 -45.57
N PRO A 208 -18.46 -10.75 -44.43
CA PRO A 208 -17.06 -11.20 -44.37
C PRO A 208 -16.73 -12.33 -45.37
N LEU A 209 -17.73 -13.14 -45.72
CA LEU A 209 -17.62 -14.19 -46.73
C LEU A 209 -17.44 -13.61 -48.15
N GLU A 210 -18.14 -12.52 -48.47
CA GLU A 210 -17.98 -11.78 -49.73
C GLU A 210 -16.64 -11.03 -49.81
N GLU A 211 -16.13 -10.53 -48.68
CA GLU A 211 -14.87 -9.75 -48.65
C GLU A 211 -13.60 -10.63 -48.60
N PHE A 212 -13.60 -11.72 -47.82
CA PHE A 212 -12.41 -12.55 -47.58
C PHE A 212 -12.54 -14.02 -47.99
N GLY A 213 -13.73 -14.46 -48.42
CA GLY A 213 -14.00 -15.85 -48.77
C GLY A 213 -14.09 -16.80 -47.56
N TYR A 214 -14.14 -16.27 -46.33
CA TYR A 214 -14.32 -17.06 -45.12
C TYR A 214 -15.01 -16.29 -43.98
N THR A 215 -15.54 -17.03 -43.01
CA THR A 215 -16.04 -16.50 -41.74
C THR A 215 -15.27 -17.09 -40.55
N TRP A 216 -15.33 -16.44 -39.38
CA TRP A 216 -14.69 -16.94 -38.16
C TRP A 216 -15.65 -17.83 -37.36
N GLY A 217 -15.21 -19.04 -37.05
CA GLY A 217 -15.83 -19.88 -36.03
C GLY A 217 -15.01 -19.83 -34.75
N VAL A 218 -15.63 -19.55 -33.60
CA VAL A 218 -14.98 -19.52 -32.28
C VAL A 218 -15.63 -20.55 -31.37
N GLY A 219 -14.82 -21.32 -30.63
CA GLY A 219 -15.28 -22.39 -29.78
C GLY A 219 -14.51 -22.49 -28.47
N ARG A 220 -15.08 -23.20 -27.50
CA ARG A 220 -14.42 -23.57 -26.24
C ARG A 220 -13.34 -24.62 -26.48
N LEU A 221 -12.40 -24.78 -25.53
CA LEU A 221 -11.31 -25.77 -25.66
C LEU A 221 -11.80 -27.22 -25.78
N ASP A 222 -12.90 -27.57 -25.10
CA ASP A 222 -13.49 -28.92 -25.15
C ASP A 222 -13.99 -29.32 -26.53
N ALA A 223 -14.28 -28.33 -27.38
CA ALA A 223 -14.70 -28.57 -28.75
C ALA A 223 -13.59 -29.23 -29.59
N TYR A 224 -12.31 -29.12 -29.20
CA TYR A 224 -11.20 -29.76 -29.89
C TYR A 224 -11.42 -31.28 -30.00
N GLU A 225 -11.69 -31.94 -28.88
CA GLU A 225 -11.93 -33.39 -28.83
C GLU A 225 -13.25 -33.80 -29.48
N LYS A 226 -14.14 -32.83 -29.72
CA LYS A 226 -15.43 -33.00 -30.41
C LYS A 226 -15.35 -32.73 -31.91
N GLY A 227 -14.14 -32.63 -32.48
CA GLY A 227 -13.93 -32.45 -33.91
C GLY A 227 -14.09 -31.01 -34.41
N PHE A 228 -13.85 -29.99 -33.57
CA PHE A 228 -13.98 -28.58 -33.97
C PHE A 228 -13.19 -28.23 -35.24
N PHE A 229 -12.04 -28.87 -35.45
CA PHE A 229 -11.17 -28.66 -36.62
C PHE A 229 -11.34 -29.71 -37.73
N ASP A 230 -12.35 -30.58 -37.64
CA ASP A 230 -12.60 -31.59 -38.66
C ASP A 230 -12.87 -30.93 -40.01
N LYS A 231 -12.19 -31.43 -41.06
CA LYS A 231 -12.29 -30.91 -42.44
C LYS A 231 -11.90 -29.43 -42.59
N VAL A 232 -11.10 -28.88 -41.69
CA VAL A 232 -10.51 -27.53 -41.79
C VAL A 232 -9.05 -27.65 -42.18
N ASP A 233 -8.53 -26.84 -43.09
CA ASP A 233 -7.09 -26.87 -43.43
C ASP A 233 -6.22 -26.40 -42.25
N SER A 234 -5.01 -26.94 -42.11
CA SER A 234 -4.11 -26.63 -40.99
C SER A 234 -3.81 -25.12 -40.82
N GLN A 235 -3.69 -24.40 -41.93
CA GLN A 235 -3.49 -22.94 -41.96
C GLN A 235 -4.67 -22.14 -41.37
N ASP A 236 -5.86 -22.74 -41.32
CA ASP A 236 -7.10 -22.11 -40.87
C ASP A 236 -7.52 -22.57 -39.47
N ARG A 237 -6.66 -23.31 -38.76
CA ARG A 237 -6.87 -23.77 -37.37
C ARG A 237 -6.03 -22.93 -36.42
N PHE A 238 -6.66 -22.34 -35.40
CA PHE A 238 -6.00 -21.50 -34.42
C PHE A 238 -6.35 -21.93 -33.00
N ILE A 239 -5.33 -22.20 -32.19
CA ILE A 239 -5.49 -22.37 -30.75
C ILE A 239 -5.15 -21.04 -30.08
N CYS A 240 -6.09 -20.49 -29.31
CA CYS A 240 -6.07 -19.09 -28.92
C CYS A 240 -6.00 -18.93 -27.39
N PHE A 241 -5.34 -17.88 -26.94
CA PHE A 241 -5.48 -17.39 -25.57
C PHE A 241 -5.49 -15.87 -25.54
N ALA A 242 -6.18 -15.31 -24.55
CA ALA A 242 -6.15 -13.87 -24.28
C ALA A 242 -4.76 -13.50 -23.73
N ASP A 243 -3.99 -12.75 -24.52
CA ASP A 243 -2.60 -12.46 -24.22
C ASP A 243 -2.44 -11.01 -23.69
N PRO A 244 -2.14 -10.81 -22.40
CA PRO A 244 -1.87 -9.47 -21.84
C PRO A 244 -0.45 -8.97 -22.13
N SER A 245 0.35 -9.70 -22.92
CA SER A 245 1.66 -9.24 -23.35
C SER A 245 1.53 -8.05 -24.30
N THR A 246 2.29 -6.99 -24.03
CA THR A 246 2.39 -5.80 -24.91
C THR A 246 3.69 -5.80 -25.73
N TYR A 247 4.51 -6.84 -25.59
CA TYR A 247 5.75 -7.00 -26.35
C TYR A 247 5.48 -7.45 -27.78
N GLU A 248 6.16 -6.85 -28.76
CA GLU A 248 5.86 -7.08 -30.19
C GLU A 248 5.99 -8.52 -30.67
N THR A 249 6.89 -9.30 -30.08
CA THR A 249 7.23 -10.67 -30.52
C THR A 249 7.09 -11.73 -29.43
N ASN A 250 6.94 -11.33 -28.16
CA ASN A 250 6.95 -12.27 -27.04
C ASN A 250 5.52 -12.59 -26.59
N PRO A 251 5.06 -13.85 -26.68
CA PRO A 251 3.77 -14.25 -26.12
C PRO A 251 3.77 -14.17 -24.60
N GLY A 252 2.59 -14.00 -24.02
CA GLY A 252 2.41 -14.02 -22.57
C GLY A 252 2.70 -15.36 -21.92
N TRP A 253 2.95 -15.31 -20.61
CA TRP A 253 3.20 -16.46 -19.75
C TRP A 253 2.17 -17.61 -19.83
N PRO A 254 0.84 -17.37 -19.96
CA PRO A 254 -0.18 -18.42 -20.02
C PRO A 254 0.02 -19.45 -21.12
N LEU A 255 0.67 -19.06 -22.22
CA LEU A 255 0.96 -19.96 -23.32
C LEU A 255 1.76 -21.19 -22.88
N ARG A 256 2.60 -21.07 -21.84
CA ARG A 256 3.38 -22.21 -21.33
C ARG A 256 2.50 -23.38 -20.91
N ASN A 257 1.46 -23.12 -20.12
CA ASN A 257 0.56 -24.17 -19.63
C ASN A 257 -0.41 -24.64 -20.72
N LEU A 258 -0.82 -23.75 -21.64
CA LEU A 258 -1.60 -24.15 -22.81
C LEU A 258 -0.84 -25.15 -23.70
N LEU A 259 0.47 -24.95 -23.89
CA LEU A 259 1.30 -25.88 -24.66
C LEU A 259 1.45 -27.25 -23.99
N ILE A 260 1.33 -27.32 -22.67
CA ILE A 260 1.29 -28.60 -21.93
C ILE A 260 -0.02 -29.33 -22.21
N LEU A 261 -1.16 -28.62 -22.20
CA LEU A 261 -2.45 -29.19 -22.59
C LEU A 261 -2.40 -29.73 -24.02
N ILE A 262 -1.91 -28.93 -24.97
CA ILE A 262 -1.77 -29.30 -26.38
C ILE A 262 -0.94 -30.58 -26.56
N ARG A 263 0.17 -30.70 -25.82
CA ARG A 263 1.02 -31.90 -25.90
C ARG A 263 0.38 -33.12 -25.24
N HIS A 264 0.03 -33.01 -23.96
CA HIS A 264 -0.27 -34.18 -23.14
C HIS A 264 -1.70 -34.69 -23.33
N ARG A 265 -2.62 -33.81 -23.73
CA ARG A 265 -4.02 -34.17 -23.93
C ARG A 265 -4.36 -34.37 -25.40
N TRP A 266 -3.90 -33.47 -26.26
CA TRP A 266 -4.20 -33.53 -27.69
C TRP A 266 -3.16 -34.28 -28.52
N ASN A 267 -2.03 -34.67 -27.91
CA ASN A 267 -0.91 -35.36 -28.57
C ASN A 267 -0.42 -34.62 -29.83
N LEU A 268 -0.48 -33.29 -29.80
CA LEU A 268 0.01 -32.45 -30.89
C LEU A 268 1.47 -32.05 -30.66
N HIS A 269 2.27 -32.17 -31.71
CA HIS A 269 3.67 -31.71 -31.76
C HIS A 269 3.86 -30.48 -32.64
N ASP A 270 2.82 -30.06 -33.36
CA ASP A 270 2.77 -28.82 -34.11
C ASP A 270 1.42 -28.12 -33.87
N ALA A 271 1.47 -26.81 -33.72
CA ALA A 271 0.29 -26.00 -33.42
C ALA A 271 0.46 -24.57 -33.94
N GLN A 272 -0.62 -24.02 -34.49
CA GLN A 272 -0.72 -22.61 -34.82
C GLN A 272 -1.43 -21.88 -33.66
N ILE A 273 -0.69 -21.00 -32.99
CA ILE A 273 -1.14 -20.28 -31.81
C ILE A 273 -1.52 -18.85 -32.19
N LEU A 274 -2.71 -18.42 -31.81
CA LEU A 274 -3.14 -17.03 -31.88
C LEU A 274 -3.07 -16.39 -30.49
N CYS A 275 -2.07 -15.54 -30.28
CA CYS A 275 -1.94 -14.70 -29.10
C CYS A 275 -2.92 -13.53 -29.25
N TYR A 276 -4.12 -13.66 -28.69
CA TYR A 276 -5.22 -12.72 -28.91
C TYR A 276 -5.00 -11.44 -28.08
N ARG A 277 -4.73 -10.33 -28.77
CA ARG A 277 -4.38 -9.02 -28.18
C ARG A 277 -5.30 -7.88 -28.61
N ASP A 278 -6.34 -8.19 -29.38
CA ASP A 278 -7.20 -7.19 -29.98
C ASP A 278 -8.39 -6.84 -29.06
N THR A 279 -8.78 -5.57 -29.04
CA THR A 279 -9.88 -5.06 -28.21
C THR A 279 -11.02 -4.53 -29.07
N HIS A 280 -12.24 -4.57 -28.54
CA HIS A 280 -13.42 -4.09 -29.27
C HIS A 280 -13.33 -2.59 -29.63
N THR A 281 -12.73 -1.78 -28.75
CA THR A 281 -12.57 -0.32 -28.94
C THR A 281 -11.56 0.04 -30.02
N ARG A 282 -10.59 -0.83 -30.31
CA ARG A 282 -9.54 -0.64 -31.33
C ARG A 282 -9.44 -1.87 -32.23
N ARG A 283 -10.59 -2.35 -32.71
CA ARG A 283 -10.73 -3.60 -33.47
C ARG A 283 -10.14 -3.56 -34.89
N ASP A 284 -9.75 -2.38 -35.34
CA ASP A 284 -9.02 -2.13 -36.59
C ASP A 284 -7.49 -2.23 -36.41
N GLN A 285 -7.00 -2.29 -35.17
CA GLN A 285 -5.57 -2.44 -34.88
C GLN A 285 -5.21 -3.93 -34.72
N SER A 286 -4.37 -4.43 -35.63
CA SER A 286 -3.89 -5.81 -35.62
C SER A 286 -2.75 -6.01 -34.63
N ASN A 287 -3.09 -6.20 -33.36
CA ASN A 287 -2.14 -6.42 -32.26
C ASN A 287 -1.88 -7.91 -32.02
N SER A 288 -2.84 -8.78 -32.34
CA SER A 288 -2.68 -10.23 -32.14
C SER A 288 -1.52 -10.81 -32.93
N LEU A 289 -0.80 -11.76 -32.32
CA LEU A 289 0.32 -12.47 -32.94
C LEU A 289 -0.10 -13.89 -33.32
N ILE A 290 0.27 -14.33 -34.51
CA ILE A 290 0.13 -15.71 -34.95
C ILE A 290 1.52 -16.36 -34.96
N LEU A 291 1.65 -17.46 -34.22
CA LEU A 291 2.88 -18.21 -34.03
C LEU A 291 2.70 -19.64 -34.52
N GLN A 292 3.54 -20.10 -35.44
CA GLN A 292 3.64 -21.52 -35.74
C GLN A 292 4.69 -22.15 -34.82
N LEU A 293 4.24 -23.05 -33.95
CA LEU A 293 5.09 -23.73 -32.97
C LEU A 293 5.22 -25.21 -33.31
N ARG A 294 6.42 -25.75 -33.09
CA ARG A 294 6.70 -27.18 -33.21
C ARG A 294 7.58 -27.66 -32.08
N SER A 295 7.28 -28.84 -31.57
CA SER A 295 8.16 -29.62 -30.72
C SER A 295 8.63 -30.85 -31.47
N GLU A 296 9.80 -31.35 -31.10
CA GLU A 296 10.20 -32.70 -31.49
C GLU A 296 9.29 -33.71 -30.78
N PRO A 297 8.92 -34.82 -31.46
CA PRO A 297 8.20 -35.92 -30.84
C PRO A 297 9.10 -36.63 -29.81
N ASP A 298 8.48 -37.13 -28.75
CA ASP A 298 9.18 -37.72 -27.62
C ASP A 298 9.92 -38.99 -28.05
N SER A 299 11.26 -38.96 -28.03
CA SER A 299 12.09 -40.08 -28.54
C SER A 299 12.17 -41.26 -27.56
N THR A 300 11.57 -41.13 -26.38
CA THR A 300 11.60 -42.11 -25.28
C THR A 300 10.28 -42.83 -25.03
N ALA A 301 9.26 -42.64 -25.86
CA ALA A 301 8.04 -43.45 -25.78
C ALA A 301 8.39 -44.90 -26.21
N PRO A 302 8.19 -45.93 -25.37
CA PRO A 302 8.48 -47.30 -25.76
C PRO A 302 7.55 -47.71 -26.91
N THR A 303 8.14 -47.96 -28.08
CA THR A 303 7.53 -48.65 -29.22
C THR A 303 7.31 -50.12 -28.83
N SER A 304 6.20 -50.41 -28.16
CA SER A 304 5.67 -51.77 -28.07
C SER A 304 4.15 -51.71 -27.93
N PRO A 305 3.38 -52.49 -28.72
CA PRO A 305 1.94 -52.58 -28.52
C PRO A 305 1.70 -53.27 -27.17
N MET A 306 1.23 -52.51 -26.18
CA MET A 306 0.91 -53.07 -24.87
C MET A 306 -0.29 -54.00 -24.99
N LEU A 307 -0.03 -55.30 -24.82
CA LEU A 307 -1.05 -56.31 -24.57
C LEU A 307 -1.83 -55.92 -23.31
N GLU A 308 -3.15 -55.86 -23.43
CA GLU A 308 -4.09 -55.49 -22.38
C GLU A 308 -3.86 -56.30 -21.09
N ARG A 309 -3.65 -55.59 -19.97
CA ARG A 309 -3.94 -56.12 -18.63
C ARG A 309 -4.88 -55.15 -17.90
N PRO A 310 -5.98 -55.63 -17.31
CA PRO A 310 -6.96 -54.77 -16.67
C PRO A 310 -6.53 -54.48 -15.23
N THR A 311 -6.03 -53.27 -14.97
CA THR A 311 -5.97 -52.71 -13.62
C THR A 311 -6.44 -51.26 -13.64
N SER A 312 -7.34 -50.94 -12.73
CA SER A 312 -8.10 -49.70 -12.57
C SER A 312 -7.25 -48.50 -12.16
N SER A 313 -7.03 -47.57 -13.09
CA SER A 313 -6.87 -46.10 -12.96
C SER A 313 -5.93 -45.60 -14.09
N PRO A 314 -6.27 -44.56 -14.87
CA PRO A 314 -5.34 -44.00 -15.84
C PRO A 314 -4.14 -43.40 -15.11
N HIS A 315 -2.95 -43.96 -15.32
CA HIS A 315 -1.73 -43.54 -14.62
C HIS A 315 -1.28 -42.16 -15.16
N THR A 316 -1.57 -41.08 -14.42
CA THR A 316 -1.06 -39.74 -14.75
C THR A 316 0.48 -39.75 -14.73
N PRO A 317 1.17 -39.23 -15.78
CA PRO A 317 2.61 -39.16 -15.81
C PRO A 317 3.17 -38.23 -14.72
N PRO A 318 4.45 -38.37 -14.32
CA PRO A 318 5.05 -37.53 -13.30
C PRO A 318 5.08 -36.06 -13.75
N LEU A 319 4.82 -35.15 -12.81
CA LEU A 319 4.82 -33.70 -13.04
C LEU A 319 6.21 -33.23 -13.52
N PRO A 320 6.31 -32.57 -14.69
CA PRO A 320 7.57 -31.98 -15.14
C PRO A 320 8.04 -30.84 -14.23
N LYS A 321 9.29 -30.41 -14.40
CA LYS A 321 9.86 -29.30 -13.64
C LYS A 321 9.00 -28.04 -13.73
N VAL A 322 8.76 -27.39 -12.59
CA VAL A 322 7.94 -26.18 -12.49
C VAL A 322 8.81 -24.96 -12.23
N THR A 323 8.44 -23.82 -12.81
CA THR A 323 9.03 -22.51 -12.53
C THR A 323 7.94 -21.45 -12.45
N GLY A 324 8.19 -20.28 -11.85
CA GLY A 324 7.12 -19.27 -11.81
C GLY A 324 7.17 -18.20 -10.73
N TRP A 325 8.10 -18.26 -9.77
CA TRP A 325 8.22 -17.22 -8.76
C TRP A 325 8.49 -15.84 -9.39
N GLU A 326 7.70 -14.85 -8.99
CA GLU A 326 7.77 -13.49 -9.50
C GLU A 326 9.14 -12.87 -9.18
N ARG A 327 9.66 -12.08 -10.12
CA ARG A 327 10.89 -11.31 -9.90
C ARG A 327 10.54 -9.88 -9.54
N THR A 328 11.37 -9.27 -8.70
CA THR A 328 11.32 -7.82 -8.47
C THR A 328 11.69 -7.07 -9.75
N GLU A 329 11.44 -5.76 -9.78
CA GLU A 329 11.88 -4.88 -10.89
C GLU A 329 13.40 -4.94 -11.11
N THR A 330 14.16 -5.24 -10.05
CA THR A 330 15.61 -5.48 -10.08
C THR A 330 16.01 -6.88 -10.55
N GLY A 331 15.05 -7.71 -10.99
CA GLY A 331 15.28 -9.07 -11.51
C GLY A 331 15.53 -10.15 -10.45
N LYS A 332 15.47 -9.81 -9.17
CA LYS A 332 15.77 -10.73 -8.05
C LYS A 332 14.52 -11.54 -7.66
N LEU A 333 14.74 -12.79 -7.24
CA LEU A 333 13.70 -13.67 -6.71
C LEU A 333 13.56 -13.45 -5.21
N THR A 334 12.91 -12.35 -4.83
CA THR A 334 12.75 -11.94 -3.42
C THR A 334 11.34 -11.43 -3.16
N SER A 335 10.87 -11.60 -1.93
CA SER A 335 9.57 -11.08 -1.49
C SER A 335 9.50 -9.56 -1.60
N ARG A 336 8.30 -9.04 -1.90
CA ARG A 336 7.97 -7.61 -1.86
C ARG A 336 7.49 -7.23 -0.46
N ASN A 337 7.74 -5.98 -0.07
CA ASN A 337 7.26 -5.41 1.18
C ASN A 337 6.47 -4.14 0.88
N VAL A 338 5.30 -4.02 1.48
CA VAL A 338 4.44 -2.83 1.38
C VAL A 338 4.18 -2.32 2.79
N ASP A 339 4.41 -1.02 3.01
CA ASP A 339 4.15 -0.32 4.27
C ASP A 339 2.91 0.55 4.06
N LEU A 340 1.80 0.19 4.73
CA LEU A 340 0.54 0.93 4.67
C LEU A 340 0.28 1.70 5.97
N SER A 341 1.29 1.89 6.82
CA SER A 341 1.11 2.60 8.08
C SER A 341 0.63 4.03 7.87
N GLU A 342 1.06 4.72 6.81
CA GLU A 342 0.57 6.08 6.50
C GLU A 342 -0.93 6.14 6.18
N TYR A 343 -1.54 5.02 5.76
CA TYR A 343 -2.96 4.95 5.38
C TYR A 343 -3.83 4.27 6.42
N MET A 344 -3.23 3.51 7.35
CA MET A 344 -3.95 2.65 8.28
C MET A 344 -3.65 2.92 9.76
N ASP A 345 -2.57 3.62 10.09
CA ASP A 345 -2.22 3.97 11.48
C ASP A 345 -2.88 5.29 11.88
N GLU A 346 -3.82 5.23 12.82
CA GLU A 346 -4.57 6.39 13.31
C GLU A 346 -3.67 7.51 13.86
N THR A 347 -2.55 7.16 14.48
CA THR A 347 -1.62 8.17 15.02
C THR A 347 -0.89 8.91 13.91
N LYS A 348 -0.47 8.21 12.85
CA LYS A 348 0.15 8.83 11.67
C LYS A 348 -0.85 9.66 10.87
N LEU A 349 -2.09 9.19 10.74
CA LEU A 349 -3.16 9.94 10.08
C LEU A 349 -3.45 11.26 10.83
N ALA A 350 -3.49 11.23 12.16
CA ALA A 350 -3.63 12.44 12.97
C ALA A 350 -2.44 13.41 12.80
N ASP A 351 -1.19 12.90 12.83
CA ASP A 351 0.01 13.71 12.59
C ASP A 351 0.00 14.38 11.21
N GLN A 352 -0.34 13.62 10.16
CA GLN A 352 -0.47 14.15 8.80
C GLN A 352 -1.55 15.23 8.68
N ALA A 353 -2.70 15.03 9.33
CA ALA A 353 -3.79 16.00 9.32
C ALA A 353 -3.41 17.33 10.01
N VAL A 354 -2.72 17.26 11.15
CA VAL A 354 -2.19 18.44 11.86
C VAL A 354 -1.16 19.17 11.00
N ASP A 355 -0.19 18.46 10.45
CA ASP A 355 0.85 19.04 9.61
C ASP A 355 0.28 19.65 8.32
N LEU A 356 -0.74 19.03 7.73
CA LEU A 356 -1.44 19.55 6.56
C LEU A 356 -2.12 20.89 6.87
N ASN A 357 -2.76 21.03 8.04
CA ASN A 357 -3.41 22.29 8.42
C ASN A 357 -2.41 23.46 8.46
N LEU A 358 -1.23 23.24 9.05
CA LEU A 358 -0.17 24.24 9.11
C LEU A 358 0.42 24.53 7.72
N LYS A 359 0.64 23.49 6.90
CA LYS A 359 1.10 23.64 5.52
C LYS A 359 0.12 24.45 4.68
N LEU A 360 -1.20 24.30 4.90
CA LEU A 360 -2.21 25.12 4.22
C LEU A 360 -2.10 26.60 4.59
N ILE A 361 -1.80 26.94 5.85
CA ILE A 361 -1.53 28.33 6.27
C ILE A 361 -0.30 28.87 5.54
N LYS A 362 0.80 28.10 5.50
CA LYS A 362 2.01 28.46 4.76
C LYS A 362 1.70 28.71 3.28
N TRP A 363 1.03 27.79 2.61
CA TRP A 363 0.77 27.91 1.17
C TRP A 363 -0.19 29.05 0.81
N ARG A 364 -1.20 29.30 1.66
CA ARG A 364 -2.27 30.27 1.33
C ARG A 364 -2.00 31.68 1.82
N ILE A 365 -1.37 31.83 2.98
CA ILE A 365 -1.32 33.10 3.71
C ILE A 365 0.12 33.58 3.89
N ALA A 366 1.03 32.69 4.31
CA ALA A 366 2.40 33.07 4.68
C ALA A 366 3.44 32.13 4.05
N PRO A 367 3.75 32.24 2.75
CA PRO A 367 4.65 31.31 2.05
C PRO A 367 6.07 31.23 2.62
N THR A 368 6.53 32.31 3.23
CA THR A 368 7.88 32.43 3.81
C THR A 368 7.99 31.88 5.23
N ILE A 369 6.88 31.47 5.88
CA ILE A 369 6.94 30.94 7.24
C ILE A 369 7.69 29.60 7.26
N ASP A 370 8.61 29.47 8.21
CA ASP A 370 9.32 28.22 8.46
C ASP A 370 8.62 27.44 9.59
N LEU A 371 7.78 26.50 9.19
CA LEU A 371 7.05 25.64 10.11
C LEU A 371 7.95 24.60 10.78
N GLU A 372 9.08 24.23 10.16
CA GLU A 372 9.98 23.22 10.73
C GLU A 372 10.72 23.77 11.94
N VAL A 373 11.11 25.05 11.92
CA VAL A 373 11.71 25.72 13.09
C VAL A 373 10.73 25.74 14.26
N ILE A 374 9.45 26.00 14.02
CA ILE A 374 8.41 26.00 15.06
C ILE A 374 8.19 24.58 15.58
N LYS A 375 8.02 23.60 14.68
CA LYS A 375 7.77 22.18 15.01
C LYS A 375 8.86 21.59 15.90
N ASN A 376 10.12 21.88 15.58
CA ASN A 376 11.29 21.32 16.26
C ASN A 376 11.74 22.11 17.50
N CYS A 377 11.13 23.27 17.79
CA CYS A 377 11.45 24.07 18.97
C CYS A 377 11.04 23.35 20.27
N LYS A 378 11.98 23.17 21.19
CA LYS A 378 11.72 22.59 22.51
C LYS A 378 11.30 23.69 23.49
N CYS A 379 10.09 23.58 24.03
CA CYS A 379 9.51 24.62 24.88
C CYS A 379 9.47 24.18 26.35
N LEU A 380 10.07 24.95 27.25
CA LEU A 380 9.95 24.78 28.70
C LEU A 380 8.95 25.79 29.27
N LEU A 381 7.90 25.31 29.93
CA LEU A 381 6.83 26.12 30.50
C LEU A 381 6.95 26.10 32.02
N LEU A 382 7.38 27.23 32.59
CA LEU A 382 7.48 27.42 34.04
C LEU A 382 6.13 27.91 34.55
N GLY A 383 5.33 26.99 35.07
CA GLY A 383 3.94 27.17 35.48
C GLY A 383 2.98 26.35 34.62
N ALA A 384 2.19 25.51 35.26
CA ALA A 384 1.09 24.74 34.67
C ALA A 384 -0.28 25.25 35.16
N GLY A 385 -0.36 26.54 35.51
CA GLY A 385 -1.59 27.25 35.82
C GLY A 385 -2.38 27.67 34.57
N THR A 386 -3.15 28.76 34.68
CA THR A 386 -3.99 29.28 33.57
C THR A 386 -3.15 29.55 32.33
N LEU A 387 -2.06 30.30 32.46
CA LEU A 387 -1.19 30.62 31.33
C LEU A 387 -0.55 29.37 30.72
N GLY A 388 0.04 28.49 31.54
CA GLY A 388 0.70 27.27 31.06
C GLY A 388 -0.20 26.35 30.24
N THR A 389 -1.43 26.15 30.72
CA THR A 389 -2.41 25.29 30.06
C THR A 389 -2.94 25.88 28.75
N TYR A 390 -3.10 27.20 28.63
CA TYR A 390 -3.45 27.83 27.34
C TYR A 390 -2.28 27.89 26.36
N VAL A 391 -1.10 28.35 26.82
CA VAL A 391 0.09 28.49 25.98
C VAL A 391 0.49 27.16 25.36
N SER A 392 0.48 26.08 26.14
CA SER A 392 0.81 24.74 25.63
C SER A 392 -0.15 24.26 24.54
N ARG A 393 -1.47 24.49 24.67
CA ARG A 393 -2.43 24.16 23.61
C ARG A 393 -2.19 24.99 22.35
N THR A 394 -1.81 26.25 22.49
CA THR A 394 -1.44 27.09 21.35
C THR A 394 -0.15 26.60 20.68
N LEU A 395 0.88 26.25 21.45
CA LEU A 395 2.15 25.70 20.93
C LEU A 395 1.90 24.40 20.15
N MET A 396 1.13 23.48 20.73
CA MET A 396 0.73 22.23 20.08
C MET A 396 -0.07 22.48 18.79
N GLY A 397 -0.99 23.46 18.81
CA GLY A 397 -1.74 23.89 17.63
C GLY A 397 -0.86 24.46 16.51
N TRP A 398 0.29 25.06 16.87
CA TRP A 398 1.33 25.53 15.93
C TRP A 398 2.34 24.45 15.54
N GLY A 399 2.15 23.22 16.02
CA GLY A 399 2.94 22.06 15.61
C GLY A 399 4.14 21.77 16.51
N VAL A 400 4.35 22.50 17.61
CA VAL A 400 5.43 22.21 18.58
C VAL A 400 5.27 20.79 19.11
N ARG A 401 6.34 19.98 19.04
CA ARG A 401 6.31 18.58 19.46
C ARG A 401 6.88 18.32 20.85
N LYS A 402 7.80 19.15 21.36
CA LYS A 402 8.42 18.92 22.68
C LYS A 402 8.07 20.04 23.67
N ILE A 403 7.29 19.68 24.69
CA ILE A 403 6.77 20.62 25.71
C ILE A 403 7.01 20.05 27.11
N SER A 404 7.79 20.74 27.92
CA SER A 404 8.04 20.35 29.30
C SER A 404 7.42 21.35 30.28
N PHE A 405 6.72 20.87 31.30
CA PHE A 405 6.13 21.70 32.36
C PHE A 405 6.93 21.61 33.65
N ILE A 406 7.05 22.74 34.36
CA ILE A 406 7.47 22.79 35.76
C ILE A 406 6.36 23.42 36.59
N ASP A 407 5.88 22.73 37.63
CA ASP A 407 4.90 23.22 38.58
C ASP A 407 4.92 22.34 39.85
N ASN A 408 4.80 22.93 41.04
CA ASN A 408 4.80 22.18 42.30
C ASN A 408 3.38 21.93 42.87
N ALA A 409 2.37 22.60 42.33
CA ALA A 409 1.02 22.58 42.88
C ALA A 409 0.23 21.33 42.46
N THR A 410 -0.87 21.10 43.18
CA THR A 410 -1.90 20.12 42.82
C THR A 410 -3.12 20.79 42.19
N VAL A 411 -3.88 20.04 41.40
CA VAL A 411 -5.13 20.51 40.79
C VAL A 411 -6.20 20.65 41.87
N SER A 412 -6.79 21.83 42.00
CA SER A 412 -7.91 22.10 42.91
C SER A 412 -9.24 22.27 42.18
N PHE A 413 -10.37 22.13 42.90
CA PHE A 413 -11.73 22.19 42.30
C PHE A 413 -12.03 23.45 41.50
N SER A 414 -11.35 24.57 41.77
CA SER A 414 -11.56 25.84 41.07
C SER A 414 -10.73 25.97 39.78
N ASN A 415 -9.83 25.01 39.51
CA ASN A 415 -8.90 25.03 38.39
C ASN A 415 -9.51 24.57 37.05
N PRO A 416 -10.27 23.45 36.94
CA PRO A 416 -10.73 22.93 35.64
C PRO A 416 -11.48 23.95 34.76
N VAL A 417 -12.21 24.88 35.37
CA VAL A 417 -12.95 25.92 34.64
C VAL A 417 -12.08 27.06 34.09
N ARG A 418 -10.80 27.13 34.50
CA ARG A 418 -9.82 28.16 34.10
C ARG A 418 -8.58 27.58 33.41
N GLN A 419 -8.31 26.29 33.61
CA GLN A 419 -7.06 25.62 33.24
C GLN A 419 -7.41 24.44 32.32
N PRO A 420 -7.46 24.63 30.98
CA PRO A 420 -8.09 23.69 30.02
C PRO A 420 -7.39 22.33 29.84
N LEU A 421 -6.40 21.99 30.65
CA LEU A 421 -5.79 20.65 30.67
C LEU A 421 -6.28 19.78 31.84
N PHE A 422 -7.10 20.33 32.74
CA PHE A 422 -7.57 19.62 33.93
C PHE A 422 -9.07 19.42 33.91
N ASN A 423 -9.51 18.27 34.40
CA ASN A 423 -10.92 17.91 34.55
C ASN A 423 -11.30 17.78 36.03
N PHE A 424 -12.60 17.69 36.32
CA PHE A 424 -13.10 17.48 37.68
C PHE A 424 -12.47 16.24 38.36
N LYS A 425 -12.30 15.15 37.62
CA LYS A 425 -11.68 13.91 38.12
C LYS A 425 -10.26 14.14 38.66
N ASP A 426 -9.54 15.11 38.10
CA ASP A 426 -8.15 15.41 38.46
C ASP A 426 -8.05 16.15 39.80
N CYS A 427 -9.18 16.62 40.35
CA CYS A 427 -9.26 17.28 41.67
C CYS A 427 -9.46 16.29 42.82
N LEU A 428 -9.84 15.05 42.51
CA LEU A 428 -10.17 14.04 43.51
C LEU A 428 -8.89 13.53 44.21
N GLN A 429 -9.05 12.88 45.37
CA GLN A 429 -7.95 12.25 46.12
C GLN A 429 -6.78 13.19 46.47
N GLY A 430 -7.06 14.47 46.75
CA GLY A 430 -6.05 15.48 47.09
C GLY A 430 -5.48 16.23 45.88
N GLY A 431 -5.96 15.92 44.67
CA GLY A 431 -5.61 16.61 43.44
C GLY A 431 -4.35 16.03 42.78
N ALA A 432 -4.43 15.82 41.46
CA ALA A 432 -3.29 15.39 40.65
C ALA A 432 -2.19 16.46 40.64
N LYS A 433 -0.93 16.05 40.44
CA LYS A 433 0.20 16.98 40.31
C LYS A 433 0.10 17.72 38.97
N LYS A 434 0.10 19.05 39.00
CA LYS A 434 -0.23 19.87 37.81
C LYS A 434 0.72 19.62 36.64
N ALA A 435 2.03 19.59 36.90
CA ALA A 435 3.02 19.44 35.85
C ALA A 435 2.87 18.10 35.10
N GLU A 436 2.78 16.99 35.83
CA GLU A 436 2.61 15.64 35.28
C GLU A 436 1.27 15.50 34.56
N ARG A 437 0.18 15.91 35.21
CA ARG A 437 -1.17 15.83 34.63
C ARG A 437 -1.31 16.68 33.37
N ALA A 438 -0.67 17.85 33.31
CA ALA A 438 -0.69 18.69 32.12
C ALA A 438 0.01 18.01 30.93
N ALA A 439 1.14 17.33 31.17
CA ALA A 439 1.85 16.59 30.14
C ALA A 439 1.01 15.42 29.61
N GLU A 440 0.42 14.63 30.51
CA GLU A 440 -0.50 13.55 30.14
C GLU A 440 -1.69 14.06 29.33
N ALA A 441 -2.29 15.19 29.73
CA ALA A 441 -3.42 15.78 29.02
C ALA A 441 -3.06 16.20 27.58
N LEU A 442 -1.84 16.69 27.33
CA LEU A 442 -1.38 16.97 25.96
C LEU A 442 -1.26 15.69 25.13
N GLN A 443 -0.70 14.61 25.71
CA GLN A 443 -0.58 13.31 25.05
C GLN A 443 -1.95 12.67 24.76
N GLU A 444 -2.93 12.87 25.64
CA GLU A 444 -4.33 12.48 25.42
C GLU A 444 -4.97 13.26 24.26
N ILE A 445 -4.64 14.54 24.09
CA ILE A 445 -5.16 15.39 22.99
C ILE A 445 -4.51 15.02 21.65
N TYR A 446 -3.20 14.83 21.63
CA TYR A 446 -2.45 14.50 20.43
C TYR A 446 -1.26 13.58 20.76
N PRO A 447 -1.34 12.28 20.41
CA PRO A 447 -0.31 11.29 20.77
C PRO A 447 1.09 11.56 20.21
N GLY A 448 1.22 12.42 19.19
CA GLY A 448 2.51 12.76 18.60
C GLY A 448 3.32 13.82 19.36
N VAL A 449 2.79 14.36 20.47
CA VAL A 449 3.53 15.30 21.33
C VAL A 449 4.41 14.56 22.36
N GLU A 450 5.67 14.94 22.46
CA GLU A 450 6.57 14.58 23.55
C GLU A 450 6.41 15.59 24.69
N ALA A 451 5.44 15.33 25.58
CA ALA A 451 5.21 16.15 26.76
C ALA A 451 5.77 15.52 28.04
N GLN A 452 6.39 16.32 28.91
CA GLN A 452 6.90 15.88 30.22
C GLN A 452 6.53 16.87 31.33
N GLY A 453 6.32 16.37 32.55
CA GLY A 453 6.00 17.16 33.73
C GLY A 453 7.04 16.98 34.82
N HIS A 454 7.49 18.08 35.42
CA HIS A 454 8.43 18.07 36.54
C HIS A 454 7.83 18.76 37.76
N VAL A 455 7.51 17.97 38.78
CA VAL A 455 7.06 18.48 40.08
C VAL A 455 8.26 18.98 40.86
N MET A 456 8.42 20.30 40.94
CA MET A 456 9.50 20.96 41.68
C MET A 456 9.20 22.43 41.91
N GLU A 457 9.80 23.00 42.96
CA GLU A 457 9.76 24.43 43.24
C GLU A 457 10.82 25.19 42.44
N VAL A 458 10.51 26.44 42.11
CA VAL A 458 11.49 27.39 41.58
C VAL A 458 11.80 28.37 42.72
N PRO A 459 13.07 28.44 43.19
CA PRO A 459 13.44 29.31 44.30
C PRO A 459 13.07 30.78 44.05
N MET A 460 12.31 31.36 44.98
CA MET A 460 11.83 32.73 44.89
C MET A 460 12.83 33.71 45.50
N LEU A 461 13.06 34.84 44.81
CA LEU A 461 13.93 35.90 45.31
C LEU A 461 13.37 36.48 46.63
N GLY A 462 14.23 36.64 47.64
CA GLY A 462 13.86 37.25 48.93
C GLY A 462 13.24 36.29 49.95
N HIS A 463 12.99 35.03 49.60
CA HIS A 463 12.52 34.01 50.54
C HIS A 463 13.70 33.26 51.17
N PRO A 464 13.65 32.94 52.49
CA PRO A 464 14.72 32.20 53.15
C PRO A 464 14.78 30.74 52.66
N ILE A 465 16.00 30.23 52.48
CA ILE A 465 16.24 28.83 52.14
C ILE A 465 16.05 27.99 53.40
N THR A 466 15.00 27.19 53.42
CA THR A 466 14.66 26.30 54.55
C THR A 466 15.33 24.93 54.43
N ASP A 467 15.49 24.43 53.20
CA ASP A 467 16.15 23.17 52.88
C ASP A 467 17.20 23.40 51.79
N THR A 468 18.47 23.41 52.19
CA THR A 468 19.60 23.71 51.29
C THR A 468 19.83 22.58 50.29
N GLU A 469 19.66 21.32 50.69
CA GLU A 469 19.91 20.18 49.82
C GLU A 469 18.84 20.09 48.72
N LYS A 470 17.56 20.19 49.10
CA LYS A 470 16.45 20.25 48.13
C LYS A 470 16.61 21.41 47.17
N THR A 471 16.90 22.61 47.69
CA THR A 471 17.05 23.83 46.87
C THR A 471 18.19 23.70 45.86
N ASN A 472 19.33 23.13 46.26
CA ASN A 472 20.46 22.89 45.34
C ASN A 472 20.10 21.87 44.24
N ASN A 473 19.39 20.80 44.58
CA ASN A 473 18.94 19.81 43.62
C ASN A 473 17.94 20.41 42.61
N GLU A 474 16.97 21.19 43.09
CA GLU A 474 16.00 21.89 42.24
C GLU A 474 16.67 22.96 41.36
N PHE A 475 17.64 23.70 41.89
CA PHE A 475 18.45 24.64 41.11
C PHE A 475 19.17 23.93 39.96
N GLY A 476 19.87 22.82 40.25
CA GLY A 476 20.60 22.05 39.24
C GLY A 476 19.67 21.47 38.18
N LYS A 477 18.50 20.96 38.59
CA LYS A 477 17.47 20.45 37.66
C LYS A 477 16.90 21.55 36.78
N LEU A 478 16.59 22.72 37.33
CA LEU A 478 16.11 23.87 36.56
C LEU A 478 17.16 24.32 35.53
N GLN A 479 18.43 24.38 35.93
CA GLN A 479 19.53 24.74 35.05
C GLN A 479 19.66 23.76 33.86
N ALA A 480 19.58 22.46 34.13
CA ALA A 480 19.62 21.41 33.12
C ALA A 480 18.43 21.50 32.15
N LEU A 481 17.22 21.71 32.67
CA LEU A 481 16.02 21.85 31.85
C LEU A 481 16.09 23.11 30.97
N ILE A 482 16.53 24.25 31.50
CA ILE A 482 16.75 25.46 30.68
C ILE A 482 17.78 25.19 29.58
N ALA A 483 18.85 24.44 29.87
CA ALA A 483 19.88 24.12 28.89
C ALA A 483 19.36 23.21 27.76
N GLU A 484 18.50 22.24 28.07
CA GLU A 484 17.92 21.31 27.09
C GLU A 484 16.93 21.97 26.12
N HIS A 485 16.23 23.02 26.56
CA HIS A 485 15.12 23.64 25.81
C HIS A 485 15.57 24.89 25.04
N ASP A 486 14.87 25.21 23.96
CA ASP A 486 15.21 26.34 23.07
C ASP A 486 14.50 27.63 23.50
N ALA A 487 13.24 27.51 23.91
CA ALA A 487 12.40 28.61 24.37
C ALA A 487 11.85 28.35 25.78
N ILE A 488 11.96 29.35 26.65
CA ILE A 488 11.57 29.30 28.05
C ILE A 488 10.41 30.28 28.28
N PHE A 489 9.28 29.77 28.72
CA PHE A 489 8.09 30.55 29.04
C PHE A 489 7.96 30.75 30.55
N LEU A 490 8.01 31.99 31.00
CA LEU A 490 7.80 32.39 32.40
C LEU A 490 6.31 32.66 32.61
N LEU A 491 5.59 31.66 33.14
CA LEU A 491 4.14 31.64 33.29
C LEU A 491 3.71 31.48 34.75
N MET A 492 4.56 31.99 35.65
CA MET A 492 4.50 31.81 37.09
C MET A 492 3.65 32.88 37.77
N ASP A 493 3.21 32.65 39.00
CA ASP A 493 2.20 33.52 39.62
C ASP A 493 2.77 34.85 40.13
N THR A 494 4.04 34.88 40.54
CA THR A 494 4.65 36.02 41.25
C THR A 494 5.86 36.62 40.51
N ARG A 495 6.24 37.87 40.84
CA ARG A 495 7.45 38.53 40.28
C ARG A 495 8.72 37.84 40.76
N GLU A 496 8.77 37.47 42.04
CA GLU A 496 9.93 36.92 42.74
C GLU A 496 10.37 35.59 42.16
N SER A 497 9.41 34.75 41.76
CA SER A 497 9.64 33.43 41.18
C SER A 497 10.21 33.48 39.76
N ARG A 498 10.02 34.59 39.04
CA ARG A 498 10.52 34.81 37.67
C ARG A 498 11.99 35.21 37.62
N TRP A 499 12.56 35.67 38.74
CA TRP A 499 13.92 36.22 38.77
C TRP A 499 14.97 35.20 38.38
N LEU A 500 14.99 34.04 39.04
CA LEU A 500 16.02 33.03 38.82
C LEU A 500 15.96 32.46 37.37
N PRO A 501 14.80 32.05 36.84
CA PRO A 501 14.69 31.66 35.43
C PRO A 501 15.11 32.74 34.44
N THR A 502 14.85 34.01 34.75
CA THR A 502 15.27 35.14 33.89
C THR A 502 16.79 35.21 33.79
N VAL A 503 17.47 35.12 34.93
CA VAL A 503 18.94 35.15 34.99
C VAL A 503 19.53 33.94 34.27
N MET A 504 19.02 32.74 34.55
CA MET A 504 19.50 31.50 33.91
C MET A 504 19.29 31.51 32.40
N GLY A 505 18.10 31.89 31.93
CA GLY A 505 17.80 31.95 30.51
C GLY A 505 18.67 32.96 29.77
N LYS A 506 18.90 34.14 30.35
CA LYS A 506 19.81 35.15 29.79
C LYS A 506 21.26 34.66 29.75
N ALA A 507 21.75 34.05 30.83
CA ALA A 507 23.11 33.54 30.92
C ALA A 507 23.40 32.42 29.89
N GLN A 508 22.38 31.65 29.53
CA GLN A 508 22.49 30.56 28.56
C GLN A 508 22.06 30.96 27.12
N GLY A 509 21.77 32.24 26.87
CA GLY A 509 21.37 32.71 25.54
C GLY A 509 20.04 32.13 25.03
N LYS A 510 19.11 31.80 25.93
CA LYS A 510 17.81 31.22 25.57
C LYS A 510 16.78 32.28 25.21
N ILE A 511 15.83 31.90 24.35
CA ILE A 511 14.65 32.74 24.09
C ILE A 511 13.77 32.69 25.34
N VAL A 512 13.64 33.81 26.04
CA VAL A 512 12.79 33.88 27.24
C VAL A 512 11.58 34.76 26.95
N LEU A 513 10.39 34.18 27.16
CA LEU A 513 9.10 34.83 26.97
C LEU A 513 8.40 34.91 28.32
N ASN A 514 8.10 36.11 28.79
CA ASN A 514 7.42 36.36 30.03
C ASN A 514 5.97 36.74 29.77
N ALA A 515 5.03 36.09 30.46
CA ALA A 515 3.63 36.50 30.51
C ALA A 515 3.18 36.66 31.96
N ALA A 516 2.60 37.80 32.32
CA ALA A 516 2.01 38.05 33.63
C ALA A 516 0.61 38.66 33.49
N LEU A 517 -0.24 38.40 34.49
CA LEU A 517 -1.63 38.83 34.53
C LEU A 517 -1.83 39.78 35.72
N GLY A 518 -2.45 40.92 35.47
CA GLY A 518 -3.14 41.73 36.47
C GLY A 518 -4.62 41.34 36.54
N PHE A 519 -5.43 42.15 37.20
CA PHE A 519 -6.87 41.92 37.33
C PHE A 519 -7.61 41.94 35.96
N ASP A 520 -7.40 43.00 35.19
CA ASP A 520 -8.02 43.25 33.88
C ASP A 520 -7.01 43.51 32.76
N THR A 521 -5.72 43.40 33.08
CA THR A 521 -4.59 43.70 32.20
C THR A 521 -3.61 42.53 32.16
N TYR A 522 -2.75 42.49 31.14
CA TYR A 522 -1.68 41.51 31.05
C TYR A 522 -0.46 42.10 30.36
N VAL A 523 0.71 41.54 30.64
CA VAL A 523 1.97 41.87 29.97
C VAL A 523 2.56 40.61 29.34
N VAL A 524 2.90 40.71 28.06
CA VAL A 524 3.70 39.70 27.34
C VAL A 524 4.95 40.37 26.81
N MET A 525 6.12 39.84 27.15
CA MET A 525 7.38 40.40 26.68
C MET A 525 8.39 39.30 26.37
N ARG A 526 9.27 39.56 25.40
CA ARG A 526 10.44 38.74 25.14
C ARG A 526 11.68 39.42 25.72
N HIS A 527 12.56 38.66 26.35
CA HIS A 527 13.85 39.19 26.80
C HIS A 527 14.79 39.36 25.58
N GLY A 528 15.66 40.36 25.63
CA GLY A 528 16.70 40.50 24.61
C GLY A 528 17.73 39.39 24.71
N LEU A 529 18.12 38.85 23.56
CA LEU A 529 19.34 38.05 23.45
C LEU A 529 20.56 38.97 23.41
N LYS A 530 21.73 38.45 23.77
CA LYS A 530 22.98 39.20 23.65
C LYS A 530 23.23 39.49 22.18
N ALA A 531 23.55 40.74 21.85
CA ALA A 531 23.92 41.10 20.48
C ALA A 531 25.29 40.48 20.14
N GLU A 532 25.35 39.72 19.04
CA GLU A 532 26.60 39.14 18.53
C GLU A 532 27.19 39.96 17.37
N LYS A 533 26.38 40.85 16.78
CA LYS A 533 26.73 41.69 15.63
C LYS A 533 26.35 43.15 15.89
N GLU A 534 27.05 44.07 15.24
CA GLU A 534 26.84 45.53 15.41
C GLU A 534 25.43 46.00 14.97
N ASP A 535 24.74 45.24 14.12
CA ASP A 535 23.38 45.53 13.65
C ASP A 535 22.27 45.00 14.59
N GLN A 536 22.64 44.30 15.67
CA GLN A 536 21.69 43.71 16.61
C GLN A 536 21.48 44.59 17.84
N VAL A 537 20.22 44.80 18.23
CA VAL A 537 19.84 45.56 19.43
C VAL A 537 19.57 44.60 20.59
N GLU A 538 20.31 44.76 21.68
CA GLU A 538 20.06 44.03 22.93
C GLU A 538 18.92 44.71 23.71
N LEU A 539 17.79 44.01 23.84
CA LEU A 539 16.64 44.48 24.61
C LEU A 539 16.76 44.10 26.09
N GLY A 540 16.10 44.88 26.95
CA GLY A 540 15.99 44.59 28.39
C GLY A 540 15.17 43.33 28.70
N CYS A 541 15.25 42.88 29.95
CA CYS A 541 14.41 41.81 30.51
C CYS A 541 13.30 42.37 31.40
N TYR A 542 12.44 41.50 31.95
CA TYR A 542 11.35 41.87 32.86
C TYR A 542 11.78 42.72 34.07
N PHE A 543 13.05 42.62 34.48
CA PHE A 543 13.59 43.34 35.64
C PHE A 543 14.40 44.60 35.27
N CYS A 544 14.54 44.95 33.98
CA CYS A 544 15.32 46.13 33.58
C CYS A 544 14.58 47.45 33.83
N ASN A 545 13.25 47.44 33.77
CA ASN A 545 12.41 48.58 34.10
C ASN A 545 11.27 48.09 35.01
N ASP A 546 10.77 48.96 35.88
CA ASP A 546 9.52 48.64 36.57
C ASP A 546 8.37 48.58 35.57
N VAL A 547 7.65 47.46 35.60
CA VAL A 547 6.60 47.13 34.64
C VAL A 547 5.34 47.98 34.85
N VAL A 548 5.24 48.63 36.01
CA VAL A 548 4.15 49.52 36.44
C VAL A 548 4.78 50.59 37.34
N ALA A 549 4.39 51.86 37.15
CA ALA A 549 4.86 52.94 38.02
C ALA A 549 4.09 52.90 39.36
N PRO A 550 4.71 53.22 40.51
CA PRO A 550 4.00 53.29 41.80
C PRO A 550 2.83 54.29 41.84
N ALA A 551 2.77 55.21 40.87
CA ALA A 551 1.72 56.20 40.71
C ALA A 551 0.54 55.73 39.84
N ASP A 552 0.63 54.54 39.22
CA ASP A 552 -0.46 53.98 38.42
C ASP A 552 -1.63 53.60 39.33
N VAL A 553 -2.85 53.72 38.77
CA VAL A 553 -4.12 53.42 39.46
C VAL A 553 -4.08 52.03 40.08
N SER A 554 -4.84 51.80 41.16
CA SER A 554 -4.82 50.58 41.97
C SER A 554 -4.86 49.26 41.18
N ASP A 555 -5.45 49.28 39.98
CA ASP A 555 -5.58 48.13 39.08
C ASP A 555 -4.24 47.73 38.43
N GLY A 556 -3.36 48.68 38.09
CA GLY A 556 -2.03 48.42 37.52
C GLY A 556 -1.07 47.77 38.51
N VAL A 557 -1.16 48.13 39.80
CA VAL A 557 -0.29 47.59 40.86
C VAL A 557 -0.45 46.06 41.02
N SER A 558 -1.60 45.50 40.62
CA SER A 558 -1.85 44.05 40.65
C SER A 558 -0.91 43.22 39.77
N ILE A 559 -0.28 43.81 38.75
CA ILE A 559 0.71 43.12 37.89
C ILE A 559 2.03 42.86 38.62
N GLN A 560 2.35 43.67 39.64
CA GLN A 560 3.55 43.48 40.48
C GLN A 560 3.30 42.55 41.67
N THR A 561 2.05 42.50 42.16
CA THR A 561 1.65 41.69 43.30
C THR A 561 0.28 41.07 43.04
N THR A 562 0.27 39.79 42.66
CA THR A 562 -0.87 38.89 42.88
C THR A 562 -0.96 38.64 44.39
N ARG A 563 -1.63 39.54 45.12
CA ARG A 563 -2.00 39.26 46.50
C ARG A 563 -2.97 38.07 46.48
N SER A 564 -2.50 36.96 47.04
CA SER A 564 -3.24 35.72 47.31
C SER A 564 -4.47 35.96 48.15
#